data_AF-A0A4P6PBV0-F1
#
_entry.id   AF-A0A4P6PBV0-F1
#
_cell.length_a   1.000
_cell.length_b   1.000
_cell.length_c   1.000
_cell.angle_alpha   90.00
_cell.angle_beta   90.00
_cell.angle_gamma   90.00
#
_symmetry.space_group_name_H-M   'P 1'
#
loop_
_entity.id
_entity.type
_entity.pdbx_description
1 polymer ?
#
loop_
_entity_poly.entity_id
_entity_poly.type
_entity_poly.pdbx_seq_one_letter_code
_entity_poly.pdbx_strand_id
1 'polypeptide(L)'
;MRKTVFAGLVVLMAAASALASRKDEITLVMVPREDNVVRVGLDLANRYPTLLVSYKIRGSEASLHGWTGKEWVNITVDAFKAGDFFRTGPDSALIVDAKGELTDSLLPSESWCPAVYKITTTEMRPLLHLTGRYYDFRYKDWKWFCENYKMSMEVINPEGLNVAWYHRSFSENLKNKPVAADDLRFWQAVRHPLPPVTEAAVVSADAAVETNAVDAVEQPEMETPEDAMLMNPLTNDVPEAVVLSPDEVEASSEKETGE
;
A
#
# COMPACT_ATOMS: atom_id res chain seq x y z
N MET A 1 0.17 -37.55 -37.07
CA MET A 1 0.76 -36.27 -37.52
C MET A 1 0.12 -35.13 -36.74
N ARG A 2 0.97 -34.24 -36.21
CA ARG A 2 0.71 -32.88 -35.66
C ARG A 2 -0.03 -32.72 -34.32
N LYS A 3 0.81 -32.38 -33.33
CA LYS A 3 0.57 -31.73 -32.04
C LYS A 3 0.24 -30.25 -32.23
N THR A 4 -0.57 -29.65 -31.34
CA THR A 4 -0.40 -28.28 -30.78
C THR A 4 -1.45 -28.07 -29.67
N VAL A 5 -1.10 -28.19 -28.39
CA VAL A 5 -0.58 -27.14 -27.48
C VAL A 5 -1.60 -26.02 -27.21
N PHE A 6 -2.37 -26.17 -26.12
CA PHE A 6 -3.09 -25.10 -25.43
C PHE A 6 -2.78 -25.21 -23.93
N ALA A 7 -1.56 -24.79 -23.55
CA ALA A 7 -1.14 -24.68 -22.15
C ALA A 7 -0.16 -23.50 -22.06
N GLY A 8 -0.70 -22.28 -22.04
CA GLY A 8 0.14 -21.09 -22.14
C GLY A 8 -0.60 -19.78 -21.93
N LEU A 9 -1.47 -19.69 -20.92
CA LEU A 9 -2.08 -18.39 -20.55
C LEU A 9 -2.38 -18.22 -19.04
N VAL A 10 -1.78 -19.00 -18.14
CA VAL A 10 -2.04 -18.85 -16.69
C VAL A 10 -0.83 -18.31 -15.91
N VAL A 11 0.38 -18.30 -16.50
CA VAL A 11 1.60 -17.95 -15.75
C VAL A 11 1.93 -16.44 -15.77
N LEU A 12 1.24 -15.61 -16.56
CA LEU A 12 1.59 -14.18 -16.68
C LEU A 12 0.85 -13.23 -15.73
N MET A 13 -0.06 -13.71 -14.86
CA MET A 13 -0.75 -12.86 -13.87
C MET A 13 -0.06 -12.79 -12.50
N ALA A 14 0.97 -13.61 -12.24
CA ALA A 14 1.57 -13.69 -10.90
C ALA A 14 2.58 -12.57 -10.58
N ALA A 15 2.97 -11.73 -11.55
CA ALA A 15 4.00 -10.71 -11.34
C ALA A 15 3.45 -9.33 -10.91
N ALA A 16 2.13 -9.11 -10.94
CA ALA A 16 1.52 -7.82 -10.58
C ALA A 16 0.93 -7.77 -9.16
N SER A 17 0.79 -8.92 -8.49
CA SER A 17 0.09 -9.03 -7.20
C SER A 17 0.95 -8.70 -5.97
N ALA A 18 2.20 -8.27 -6.14
CA ALA A 18 3.12 -8.00 -5.02
C ALA A 18 3.05 -6.56 -4.46
N LEU A 19 2.11 -5.75 -4.94
CA LEU A 19 1.82 -4.41 -4.41
C LEU A 19 0.36 -4.36 -3.91
N ALA A 20 -0.02 -5.26 -3.00
CA ALA A 20 -1.18 -5.01 -2.15
C ALA A 20 -0.92 -3.71 -1.37
N SER A 21 -1.92 -2.84 -1.25
CA SER A 21 -1.80 -1.54 -0.59
C SER A 21 -1.26 -1.71 0.84
N ARG A 22 0.00 -1.30 1.09
CA ARG A 22 0.69 -1.44 2.39
C ARG A 22 0.38 -0.30 3.35
N LYS A 23 -0.66 0.47 3.06
CA LYS A 23 -0.93 1.73 3.76
C LYS A 23 -1.24 1.54 5.25
N ASP A 24 -1.80 0.40 5.61
CA ASP A 24 -2.20 0.10 6.99
C ASP A 24 -1.20 -0.88 7.68
N GLU A 25 -0.12 -1.26 7.00
CA GLU A 25 0.99 -2.04 7.56
C GLU A 25 1.91 -1.14 8.42
N ILE A 26 2.50 -1.70 9.48
CA ILE A 26 3.53 -1.00 10.26
C ILE A 26 4.86 -1.14 9.51
N THR A 27 5.32 -0.05 8.89
CA THR A 27 6.59 -0.05 8.15
C THR A 27 7.72 0.51 8.98
N LEU A 28 8.84 -0.21 9.06
CA LEU A 28 10.12 0.34 9.50
C LEU A 28 10.79 1.11 8.35
N VAL A 29 10.87 2.44 8.45
CA VAL A 29 11.62 3.27 7.51
C VAL A 29 12.99 3.57 8.08
N MET A 30 14.04 3.11 7.39
CA MET A 30 15.42 3.42 7.73
C MET A 30 15.98 4.46 6.76
N VAL A 31 16.48 5.58 7.27
CA VAL A 31 17.01 6.68 6.44
C VAL A 31 18.42 7.09 6.85
N PRO A 32 19.30 7.46 5.90
CA PRO A 32 20.58 8.06 6.24
C PRO A 32 20.34 9.38 6.98
N ARG A 33 21.26 9.75 7.87
CA ARG A 33 21.22 11.01 8.62
C ARG A 33 21.60 12.21 7.74
N GLU A 34 20.78 12.44 6.72
CA GLU A 34 20.81 13.56 5.78
C GLU A 34 19.50 14.35 5.95
N ASP A 35 19.59 15.67 6.14
CA ASP A 35 18.45 16.51 6.54
C ASP A 35 17.21 16.35 5.65
N ASN A 36 17.43 16.30 4.32
CA ASN A 36 16.36 16.14 3.34
C ASN A 36 15.65 14.79 3.45
N VAL A 37 16.40 13.71 3.67
CA VAL A 37 15.86 12.35 3.73
C VAL A 37 15.20 12.08 5.07
N VAL A 38 15.79 12.60 6.16
CA VAL A 38 15.19 12.57 7.50
C VAL A 38 13.87 13.32 7.51
N ARG A 39 13.78 14.48 6.84
CA ARG A 39 12.52 15.21 6.69
C ARG A 39 11.45 14.39 5.99
N VAL A 40 11.78 13.71 4.89
CA VAL A 40 10.83 12.78 4.22
C VAL A 40 10.40 11.67 5.18
N GLY A 41 11.34 11.08 5.91
CA GLY A 41 11.04 10.05 6.91
C GLY A 41 10.07 10.53 8.00
N LEU A 42 10.25 11.76 8.50
CA LEU A 42 9.35 12.37 9.49
C LEU A 42 7.97 12.66 8.88
N ASP A 43 7.92 13.18 7.66
CA ASP A 43 6.67 13.46 6.95
C ASP A 43 5.88 12.17 6.67
N LEU A 44 6.57 11.05 6.40
CA LEU A 44 5.96 9.72 6.31
C LEU A 44 5.42 9.26 7.68
N ALA A 45 6.23 9.36 8.74
CA ALA A 45 5.83 8.96 10.10
C ALA A 45 4.65 9.75 10.67
N ASN A 46 4.44 10.98 10.20
CA ASN A 46 3.27 11.78 10.57
C ASN A 46 1.99 11.38 9.82
N ARG A 47 2.09 10.67 8.69
CA ARG A 47 0.97 10.39 7.78
C ARG A 47 0.60 8.91 7.67
N TYR A 48 1.55 8.02 7.98
CA TYR A 48 1.43 6.57 7.87
C TYR A 48 1.91 5.87 9.15
N PRO A 49 1.49 4.62 9.42
CA PRO A 49 2.01 3.81 10.51
C PRO A 49 3.50 3.44 10.29
N THR A 50 4.40 4.39 10.57
CA THR A 50 5.83 4.23 10.29
C THR A 50 6.67 4.30 11.55
N LEU A 51 7.53 3.30 11.73
CA LEU A 51 8.63 3.32 12.68
C LEU A 51 9.85 3.92 11.98
N LEU A 52 10.28 5.11 12.39
CA LEU A 52 11.38 5.81 11.72
C LEU A 52 12.69 5.60 12.47
N VAL A 53 13.72 5.12 11.76
CA VAL A 53 15.09 5.00 12.26
C VAL A 53 16.01 5.78 11.33
N SER A 54 16.77 6.72 11.89
CA SER A 54 17.89 7.34 11.19
C SER A 54 19.18 6.60 11.47
N TYR A 55 20.01 6.41 10.45
CA TYR A 55 21.29 5.74 10.59
C TYR A 55 22.43 6.61 10.08
N LYS A 56 23.60 6.44 10.68
CA LYS A 56 24.85 7.04 10.20
C LYS A 56 25.97 6.05 10.40
N ILE A 57 26.70 5.80 9.33
CA ILE A 57 27.83 4.86 9.29
C ILE A 57 29.12 5.69 9.31
N ARG A 58 30.06 5.29 10.17
CA ARG A 58 31.39 5.89 10.29
C ARG A 58 32.41 4.76 10.38
N GLY A 59 33.03 4.43 9.25
CA GLY A 59 33.95 3.28 9.17
C GLY A 59 33.20 1.99 9.45
N SER A 60 33.61 1.24 10.47
CA SER A 60 32.97 0.00 10.90
C SER A 60 31.85 0.19 11.94
N GLU A 61 31.66 1.42 12.45
CA GLU A 61 30.65 1.70 13.47
C GLU A 61 29.38 2.28 12.84
N ALA A 62 28.23 1.82 13.33
CA ALA A 62 26.92 2.32 12.96
C ALA A 62 26.23 2.94 14.17
N SER A 63 25.68 4.13 13.97
CA SER A 63 24.84 4.81 14.97
C SER A 63 23.41 4.85 14.46
N LEU A 64 22.48 4.32 15.25
CA LEU A 64 21.07 4.21 14.93
C LEU A 64 20.27 5.07 15.91
N HIS A 65 19.33 5.86 15.42
CA HIS A 65 18.45 6.66 16.25
C HIS A 65 17.01 6.44 15.82
N GLY A 66 16.17 5.96 16.72
CA GLY A 66 14.73 5.79 16.51
C GLY A 66 13.96 7.06 16.86
N TRP A 67 12.95 7.39 16.08
CA TRP A 67 12.01 8.47 16.37
C TRP A 67 10.84 7.94 17.19
N THR A 68 10.55 8.57 18.33
CA THR A 68 9.44 8.17 19.23
C THR A 68 8.13 8.88 18.92
N GLY A 69 8.10 9.74 17.90
CA GLY A 69 7.02 10.71 17.68
C GLY A 69 7.28 12.08 18.32
N LYS A 70 8.25 12.17 19.24
CA LYS A 70 8.59 13.41 19.96
C LYS A 70 10.09 13.69 20.01
N GLU A 71 10.89 12.65 20.17
CA GLU A 71 12.33 12.77 20.31
C GLU A 71 13.07 11.62 19.63
N TRP A 72 14.37 11.83 19.40
CA TRP A 72 15.27 10.82 18.87
C TRP A 72 15.94 10.07 20.01
N VAL A 73 15.83 8.75 20.01
CA VAL A 73 16.43 7.86 21.01
C VAL A 73 17.50 7.01 20.34
N ASN A 74 18.65 6.85 20.98
CA ASN A 74 19.74 6.01 20.48
C ASN A 74 19.37 4.52 20.59
N ILE A 75 19.61 3.76 19.52
CA ILE A 75 19.41 2.31 19.45
C ILE A 75 20.77 1.66 19.26
N THR A 76 21.13 0.73 20.14
CA THR A 76 22.35 -0.06 19.97
C THR A 76 22.19 -1.06 18.83
N VAL A 77 23.29 -1.40 18.15
CA VAL A 77 23.25 -2.37 17.05
C VAL A 77 22.73 -3.74 17.52
N ASP A 78 23.07 -4.15 18.74
CA ASP A 78 22.60 -5.43 19.31
C ASP A 78 21.10 -5.40 19.59
N ALA A 79 20.58 -4.31 20.18
CA ALA A 79 19.14 -4.14 20.38
C ALA A 79 18.40 -4.08 19.03
N PHE A 80 19.00 -3.45 18.02
CA PHE A 80 18.45 -3.40 16.67
C PHE A 80 18.31 -4.80 16.07
N LYS A 81 19.37 -5.62 16.15
CA LYS A 81 19.36 -6.99 15.63
C LYS A 81 18.34 -7.88 16.34
N ALA A 82 18.24 -7.75 17.66
CA ALA A 82 17.28 -8.50 18.46
C ALA A 82 15.82 -8.10 18.19
N GLY A 83 15.58 -6.82 17.84
CA GLY A 83 14.23 -6.26 17.69
C GLY A 83 13.60 -5.83 19.01
N ASP A 84 14.38 -5.81 20.10
CA ASP A 84 13.91 -5.60 21.49
C ASP A 84 13.43 -4.17 21.80
N PHE A 85 13.58 -3.26 20.84
CA PHE A 85 13.19 -1.85 20.98
C PHE A 85 11.78 -1.56 20.45
N PHE A 86 11.13 -2.54 19.84
CA PHE A 86 9.74 -2.45 19.40
C PHE A 86 8.81 -3.19 20.37
N ARG A 87 7.63 -2.63 20.63
CA ARG A 87 6.54 -3.37 21.30
C ARG A 87 5.84 -4.35 20.36
N THR A 88 5.72 -3.95 19.10
CA THR A 88 5.15 -4.72 18.01
C THR A 88 6.08 -4.55 16.83
N GLY A 89 6.58 -5.65 16.27
CA GLY A 89 7.51 -5.63 15.14
C GLY A 89 6.85 -5.07 13.87
N PRO A 90 7.63 -4.47 12.96
CA PRO A 90 7.13 -4.02 11.67
C PRO A 90 6.78 -5.21 10.75
N ASP A 91 5.76 -5.03 9.92
CA ASP A 91 5.39 -5.99 8.88
C ASP A 91 6.40 -5.95 7.71
N SER A 92 6.98 -4.78 7.48
CA SER A 92 7.95 -4.58 6.41
C SER A 92 8.92 -3.45 6.73
N ALA A 93 10.09 -3.48 6.09
CA ALA A 93 11.08 -2.42 6.18
C ALA A 93 11.35 -1.79 4.81
N LEU A 94 11.47 -0.47 4.80
CA LEU A 94 11.89 0.33 3.67
C LEU A 94 13.18 1.08 4.02
N ILE A 95 14.28 0.69 3.40
CA ILE A 95 15.61 1.22 3.68
C ILE A 95 16.03 2.15 2.55
N VAL A 96 16.31 3.41 2.87
CA VAL A 96 16.92 4.34 1.92
C VAL A 96 18.44 4.23 2.09
N ASP A 97 19.18 3.90 1.05
CA ASP A 97 20.65 3.79 1.09
C ASP A 97 21.24 4.01 -0.31
N ALA A 98 21.57 5.26 -0.62
CA ALA A 98 22.10 5.64 -1.93
C ALA A 98 23.54 5.21 -2.19
N LYS A 99 24.33 5.04 -1.13
CA LYS A 99 25.77 4.81 -1.25
C LYS A 99 26.15 3.35 -1.11
N GLY A 100 25.19 2.47 -0.82
CA GLY A 100 25.47 1.08 -0.51
C GLY A 100 26.31 0.94 0.76
N GLU A 101 26.25 1.93 1.66
CA GLU A 101 27.05 1.95 2.89
C GLU A 101 26.51 0.94 3.90
N LEU A 102 25.22 0.59 3.79
CA LEU A 102 24.57 -0.32 4.73
C LEU A 102 25.01 -1.76 4.45
N THR A 103 25.79 -2.33 5.37
CA THR A 103 26.19 -3.74 5.33
C THR A 103 25.02 -4.65 5.67
N ASP A 104 25.07 -5.90 5.20
CA ASP A 104 24.05 -6.93 5.49
C ASP A 104 23.80 -7.14 6.99
N SER A 105 24.79 -6.82 7.83
CA SER A 105 24.69 -6.92 9.28
C SER A 105 23.74 -5.90 9.94
N LEU A 106 23.38 -4.84 9.22
CA LEU A 106 22.45 -3.79 9.65
C LEU A 106 21.08 -3.93 8.98
N LEU A 107 20.86 -5.00 8.22
CA LEU A 107 19.52 -5.33 7.74
C LEU A 107 18.67 -5.87 8.90
N PRO A 108 17.37 -5.52 8.96
CA PRO A 108 16.42 -6.14 9.85
C PRO A 108 16.47 -7.67 9.81
N SER A 109 16.42 -8.30 11.00
CA SER A 109 16.35 -9.76 11.09
C SER A 109 15.03 -10.27 10.53
N GLU A 110 15.07 -11.43 9.88
CA GLU A 110 13.88 -12.12 9.38
C GLU A 110 12.88 -12.46 10.47
N SER A 111 13.37 -12.71 11.69
CA SER A 111 12.57 -13.15 12.83
C SER A 111 11.52 -12.13 13.26
N TRP A 112 11.73 -10.85 12.98
CA TRP A 112 10.83 -9.76 13.37
C TRP A 112 10.45 -8.81 12.22
N CYS A 113 11.08 -8.93 11.05
CA CYS A 113 10.76 -8.14 9.86
C CYS A 113 10.80 -9.04 8.61
N PRO A 114 9.65 -9.56 8.15
CA PRO A 114 9.60 -10.57 7.10
C PRO A 114 9.85 -10.00 5.69
N ALA A 115 9.62 -8.70 5.47
CA ALA A 115 9.81 -8.06 4.17
C ALA A 115 10.80 -6.90 4.28
N VAL A 116 11.74 -6.79 3.34
CA VAL A 116 12.75 -5.72 3.32
C VAL A 116 12.93 -5.22 1.90
N TYR A 117 12.75 -3.92 1.72
CA TYR A 117 12.90 -3.20 0.47
C TYR A 117 13.95 -2.10 0.63
N LYS A 118 14.63 -1.79 -0.47
CA LYS A 118 15.71 -0.81 -0.50
C LYS A 118 15.50 0.20 -1.63
N ILE A 119 15.63 1.49 -1.31
CA ILE A 119 15.69 2.61 -2.26
C ILE A 119 17.14 3.08 -2.32
N THR A 120 17.78 2.92 -3.48
CA THR A 120 19.20 3.21 -3.68
C THR A 120 19.48 4.64 -4.13
N THR A 121 18.64 5.59 -3.72
CA THR A 121 18.81 7.01 -4.03
C THR A 121 18.31 7.91 -2.89
N THR A 122 18.98 9.04 -2.69
CA THR A 122 18.54 10.13 -1.79
C THR A 122 18.07 11.36 -2.58
N GLU A 123 18.06 11.28 -3.91
CA GLU A 123 17.46 12.32 -4.74
C GLU A 123 15.97 12.44 -4.42
N MET A 124 15.52 13.66 -4.14
CA MET A 124 14.19 13.90 -3.60
C MET A 124 13.07 13.40 -4.50
N ARG A 125 13.16 13.64 -5.82
CA ARG A 125 12.12 13.24 -6.77
C ARG A 125 11.91 11.71 -6.84
N PRO A 126 12.93 10.87 -7.15
CA PRO A 126 12.72 9.43 -7.17
C PRO A 126 12.38 8.87 -5.78
N LEU A 127 12.94 9.45 -4.71
CA LEU A 127 12.61 9.05 -3.35
C LEU A 127 11.11 9.23 -3.07
N LEU A 128 10.54 10.40 -3.38
CA LEU A 128 9.11 10.67 -3.21
C LEU A 128 8.24 9.81 -4.11
N HIS A 129 8.66 9.58 -5.36
CA HIS A 129 7.92 8.70 -6.28
C HIS A 129 7.88 7.25 -5.75
N LEU A 130 9.03 6.67 -5.39
CA LEU A 130 9.13 5.29 -4.93
C LEU A 130 8.46 5.07 -3.57
N THR A 131 8.62 6.01 -2.63
CA THR A 131 7.88 5.96 -1.35
C THR A 131 6.38 6.08 -1.59
N GLY A 132 5.94 6.95 -2.49
CA GLY A 132 4.53 7.07 -2.81
C GLY A 132 3.95 5.85 -3.53
N ARG A 133 4.75 5.14 -4.33
CA ARG A 133 4.38 3.81 -4.86
C ARG A 133 4.26 2.77 -3.75
N TYR A 134 5.21 2.75 -2.83
CA TYR A 134 5.25 1.77 -1.75
C TYR A 134 4.07 1.94 -0.77
N TYR A 135 3.75 3.17 -0.38
CA TYR A 135 2.63 3.51 0.51
C TYR A 135 1.30 3.69 -0.22
N ASP A 136 1.26 3.47 -1.54
CA ASP A 136 0.06 3.61 -2.37
C ASP A 136 -0.63 4.98 -2.19
N PHE A 137 0.15 6.05 -2.37
CA PHE A 137 -0.31 7.43 -2.17
C PHE A 137 -1.58 7.71 -2.98
N ARG A 138 -2.57 8.30 -2.31
CA ARG A 138 -3.77 8.84 -2.97
C ARG A 138 -3.47 10.23 -3.51
N TYR A 139 -4.34 10.74 -4.39
CA TYR A 139 -4.22 12.10 -4.91
C TYR A 139 -3.92 13.18 -3.85
N LYS A 140 -4.60 13.12 -2.69
CA LYS A 140 -4.38 14.07 -1.59
C LYS A 140 -2.96 13.99 -1.01
N ASP A 141 -2.36 12.80 -1.00
CA ASP A 141 -1.03 12.56 -0.47
C ASP A 141 0.00 13.09 -1.45
N TRP A 142 -0.14 12.71 -2.71
CA TRP A 142 0.62 13.28 -3.82
C TRP A 142 0.61 14.81 -3.84
N LYS A 143 -0.58 15.43 -3.77
CA LYS A 143 -0.74 16.89 -3.73
C LYS A 143 -0.01 17.51 -2.54
N TRP A 144 -0.16 16.92 -1.34
CA TRP A 144 0.51 17.41 -0.14
C TRP A 144 2.04 17.38 -0.28
N PHE A 145 2.61 16.29 -0.81
CA PHE A 145 4.04 16.17 -1.06
C PHE A 145 4.51 17.17 -2.14
N CYS A 146 3.75 17.37 -3.21
CA CYS A 146 4.04 18.40 -4.21
C CYS A 146 4.14 19.81 -3.61
N GLU A 147 3.16 20.19 -2.77
CA GLU A 147 3.13 21.49 -2.11
C GLU A 147 4.29 21.65 -1.10
N ASN A 148 4.50 20.65 -0.24
CA ASN A 148 5.51 20.69 0.82
C ASN A 148 6.96 20.73 0.27
N TYR A 149 7.20 20.06 -0.87
CA TYR A 149 8.51 19.98 -1.51
C TYR A 149 8.67 20.90 -2.73
N LYS A 150 7.66 21.73 -3.04
CA LYS A 150 7.66 22.68 -4.17
C LYS A 150 7.97 22.03 -5.52
N MET A 151 7.35 20.87 -5.78
CA MET A 151 7.50 20.13 -7.03
C MET A 151 6.15 19.98 -7.71
N SER A 152 6.16 19.88 -9.04
CA SER A 152 4.92 19.65 -9.79
C SER A 152 4.47 18.19 -9.71
N MET A 153 3.18 17.96 -9.94
CA MET A 153 2.60 16.63 -9.89
C MET A 153 3.19 15.72 -10.97
N GLU A 154 3.41 16.27 -12.18
CA GLU A 154 3.94 15.49 -13.30
C GLU A 154 5.39 15.06 -13.07
N VAL A 155 6.13 15.76 -12.22
CA VAL A 155 7.53 15.46 -11.90
C VAL A 155 7.65 14.39 -10.81
N ILE A 156 6.83 14.45 -9.76
CA ILE A 156 6.85 13.47 -8.67
C ILE A 156 6.12 12.18 -9.05
N ASN A 157 5.00 12.27 -9.77
CA ASN A 157 4.18 11.13 -10.16
C ASN A 157 3.96 11.12 -11.68
N PRO A 158 5.01 10.82 -12.47
CA PRO A 158 4.94 10.87 -13.92
C PRO A 158 3.98 9.82 -14.53
N GLU A 159 3.79 8.70 -13.83
CA GLU A 159 2.83 7.65 -14.19
C GLU A 159 1.38 8.06 -13.84
N GLY A 160 1.23 9.10 -12.99
CA GLY A 160 -0.06 9.59 -12.53
C GLY A 160 -0.86 8.54 -11.75
N LEU A 161 -0.15 7.71 -10.98
CA LEU A 161 -0.68 6.67 -10.11
C LEU A 161 -1.70 7.25 -9.15
N ASN A 162 -2.88 6.63 -9.06
CA ASN A 162 -3.97 7.03 -8.17
C ASN A 162 -4.43 8.49 -8.33
N VAL A 163 -4.20 9.09 -9.51
CA VAL A 163 -4.73 10.40 -9.88
C VAL A 163 -5.86 10.19 -10.88
N ALA A 164 -7.09 10.41 -10.43
CA ALA A 164 -8.26 10.31 -11.29
C ALA A 164 -8.20 11.33 -12.43
N TRP A 165 -8.78 10.98 -13.58
CA TRP A 165 -8.73 11.77 -14.81
C TRP A 165 -9.29 13.20 -14.64
N TYR A 166 -10.27 13.39 -13.74
CA TYR A 166 -10.89 14.70 -13.47
C TYR A 166 -10.05 15.62 -12.59
N HIS A 167 -8.96 15.11 -12.00
CA HIS A 167 -7.98 15.93 -11.29
C HIS A 167 -6.89 16.49 -12.21
N ARG A 168 -6.93 16.15 -13.50
CA ARG A 168 -6.01 16.66 -14.53
C ARG A 168 -6.72 17.70 -15.39
N SER A 169 -6.00 18.72 -15.85
CA SER A 169 -6.60 19.66 -16.80
C SER A 169 -6.88 18.97 -18.14
N PHE A 170 -7.93 19.38 -18.85
CA PHE A 170 -8.27 18.82 -20.16
C PHE A 170 -7.06 18.90 -21.12
N SER A 171 -6.30 20.00 -21.06
CA SER A 171 -5.07 20.20 -21.83
C SER A 171 -3.91 19.26 -21.46
N GLU A 172 -3.80 18.83 -20.20
CA GLU A 172 -2.80 17.84 -19.78
C GLU A 172 -3.13 16.46 -20.32
N ASN A 173 -4.41 16.07 -20.26
CA ASN A 173 -4.88 14.79 -20.80
C ASN A 173 -4.56 14.62 -22.31
N LEU A 174 -4.55 15.72 -23.06
CA LEU A 174 -4.23 15.75 -24.49
C LEU A 174 -2.72 15.77 -24.82
N LYS A 175 -1.86 16.15 -23.87
CA LYS A 175 -0.41 16.39 -24.11
C LYS A 175 0.50 15.31 -23.54
N ASN A 176 -0.04 14.17 -23.12
CA ASN A 176 0.71 13.09 -22.45
C ASN A 176 1.87 12.54 -23.30
N LYS A 177 3.02 13.18 -23.25
CA LYS A 177 4.31 12.50 -23.37
C LYS A 177 4.60 11.95 -21.98
N PRO A 178 4.57 10.63 -21.77
CA PRO A 178 5.00 10.08 -20.50
C PRO A 178 6.44 10.52 -20.28
N VAL A 179 6.70 11.24 -19.19
CA VAL A 179 8.06 11.42 -18.70
C VAL A 179 8.44 10.05 -18.15
N ALA A 180 9.10 9.22 -18.96
CA ALA A 180 9.58 7.93 -18.50
C ALA A 180 10.68 8.15 -17.47
N ALA A 181 10.29 8.30 -16.20
CA ALA A 181 11.22 8.23 -15.09
C ALA A 181 11.42 6.75 -14.77
N ASP A 182 12.55 6.19 -15.22
CA ASP A 182 12.98 4.85 -14.83
C ASP A 182 13.48 4.88 -13.39
N ASP A 183 12.57 5.10 -12.44
CA ASP A 183 12.90 5.16 -11.01
C ASP A 183 13.01 3.79 -10.38
N LEU A 184 12.40 2.78 -11.03
CA LEU A 184 12.46 1.40 -10.58
C LEU A 184 13.89 0.87 -10.58
N ARG A 185 14.81 1.46 -11.35
CA ARG A 185 16.25 1.17 -11.25
C ARG A 185 16.82 1.40 -9.84
N PHE A 186 16.20 2.28 -9.05
CA PHE A 186 16.61 2.55 -7.67
C PHE A 186 15.87 1.66 -6.66
N TRP A 187 14.95 0.81 -7.11
CA TRP A 187 14.20 -0.08 -6.26
C TRP A 187 14.86 -1.47 -6.22
N GLN A 188 15.16 -1.95 -5.01
CA GLN A 188 15.71 -3.27 -4.80
C GLN A 188 14.89 -4.00 -3.73
N ALA A 189 14.26 -5.11 -4.12
CA ALA A 189 13.63 -6.02 -3.16
C ALA A 189 14.71 -6.93 -2.57
N VAL A 190 14.99 -6.78 -1.28
CA VAL A 190 16.00 -7.58 -0.56
C VAL A 190 15.37 -8.87 -0.07
N ARG A 191 14.14 -8.77 0.48
CA ARG A 191 13.40 -9.89 1.04
C ARG A 191 11.91 -9.69 0.77
N HIS A 192 11.27 -10.67 0.14
CA HIS A 192 9.83 -10.71 -0.02
C HIS A 192 9.20 -11.47 1.15
N PRO A 193 7.99 -11.08 1.59
CA PRO A 193 7.26 -11.89 2.56
C PRO A 193 6.98 -13.25 1.91
N LEU A 194 7.36 -14.33 2.59
CA LEU A 194 6.94 -15.68 2.19
C LEU A 194 5.40 -15.69 2.21
N PRO A 195 4.74 -16.19 1.15
CA PRO A 195 3.29 -16.34 1.20
C PRO A 195 2.95 -17.21 2.42
N PRO A 196 1.91 -16.87 3.19
CA PRO A 196 1.48 -17.74 4.28
C PRO A 196 1.25 -19.11 3.67
N VAL A 197 1.99 -20.11 4.14
CA VAL A 197 1.79 -21.51 3.75
C VAL A 197 0.38 -21.84 4.21
N THR A 198 -0.59 -21.73 3.30
CA THR A 198 -1.92 -22.24 3.55
C THR A 198 -1.75 -23.75 3.70
N GLU A 199 -2.10 -24.27 4.87
CA GLU A 199 -2.05 -25.70 5.22
C GLU A 199 -2.83 -26.61 4.24
N ALA A 200 -3.53 -26.03 3.26
CA ALA A 200 -4.22 -26.73 2.19
C ALA A 200 -3.29 -27.47 1.19
N ALA A 201 -1.98 -27.18 1.15
CA ALA A 201 -1.08 -27.80 0.16
C ALA A 201 -0.37 -29.09 0.62
N VAL A 202 -0.46 -29.47 1.91
CA VAL A 202 0.22 -30.66 2.46
C VAL A 202 -0.66 -31.92 2.52
N VAL A 203 -1.93 -31.86 2.06
CA VAL A 203 -2.84 -33.02 2.12
C VAL A 203 -2.95 -33.78 0.78
N SER A 204 -2.33 -33.32 -0.30
CA SER A 204 -2.49 -33.96 -1.63
C SER A 204 -1.29 -34.78 -2.12
N ALA A 205 -0.44 -35.29 -1.23
CA ALA A 205 0.70 -36.12 -1.60
C ALA A 205 0.63 -37.59 -1.17
N ASP A 206 -0.37 -38.03 -0.39
CA ASP A 206 -0.51 -39.44 -0.01
C ASP A 206 -1.99 -39.87 0.02
N ALA A 207 -2.51 -40.31 -1.13
CA ALA A 207 -3.59 -41.31 -1.22
C ALA A 207 -3.84 -41.68 -2.69
N ALA A 208 -2.90 -42.41 -3.30
CA ALA A 208 -3.21 -43.28 -4.43
C ALA A 208 -3.42 -44.70 -3.88
N VAL A 209 -4.67 -45.09 -3.63
CA VAL A 209 -5.09 -46.49 -3.58
C VAL A 209 -6.44 -46.61 -4.28
N GLU A 210 -6.41 -47.27 -5.44
CA GLU A 210 -7.58 -47.81 -6.14
C GLU A 210 -8.40 -48.71 -5.22
N THR A 211 -9.73 -48.57 -5.23
CA THR A 211 -10.62 -49.74 -5.39
C THR A 211 -11.96 -49.29 -5.99
N ASN A 212 -12.32 -49.95 -7.10
CA ASN A 212 -13.68 -49.97 -7.65
C ASN A 212 -14.60 -50.76 -6.71
N ALA A 213 -15.75 -50.19 -6.36
CA ALA A 213 -16.96 -50.96 -6.08
C ALA A 213 -18.20 -50.10 -6.33
N VAL A 214 -19.03 -50.61 -7.22
CA VAL A 214 -20.31 -50.08 -7.67
C VAL A 214 -21.36 -50.43 -6.62
N ASP A 215 -22.19 -49.49 -6.18
CA ASP A 215 -23.56 -49.83 -5.82
C ASP A 215 -24.52 -48.66 -6.03
N ALA A 216 -25.72 -49.03 -6.46
CA ALA A 216 -26.75 -48.19 -7.03
C ALA A 216 -27.83 -47.79 -6.01
N VAL A 217 -28.80 -46.98 -6.50
CA VAL A 217 -30.12 -46.67 -5.91
C VAL A 217 -30.05 -45.56 -4.84
N GLU A 218 -30.79 -44.45 -4.86
CA GLU A 218 -32.15 -44.16 -5.32
C GLU A 218 -32.30 -42.63 -5.54
N GLN A 219 -33.05 -42.23 -6.56
CA GLN A 219 -33.56 -40.86 -6.69
C GLN A 219 -34.77 -40.67 -5.77
N PRO A 220 -35.09 -39.42 -5.39
CA PRO A 220 -36.48 -39.00 -5.46
C PRO A 220 -36.68 -37.80 -6.38
N GLU A 221 -37.76 -37.91 -7.15
CA GLU A 221 -38.33 -36.92 -8.07
C GLU A 221 -38.90 -35.69 -7.35
N MET A 222 -38.97 -34.61 -8.15
CA MET A 222 -39.96 -33.52 -8.17
C MET A 222 -40.11 -32.62 -6.94
N GLU A 223 -39.88 -31.31 -7.13
CA GLU A 223 -40.91 -30.39 -7.64
C GLU A 223 -40.27 -29.07 -8.10
N THR A 224 -40.60 -28.67 -9.32
CA THR A 224 -40.41 -27.30 -9.83
C THR A 224 -41.60 -26.43 -9.41
N PRO A 225 -41.34 -25.19 -8.95
CA PRO A 225 -42.25 -24.10 -9.24
C PRO A 225 -41.60 -23.25 -10.33
N GLU A 226 -42.12 -23.41 -11.55
CA GLU A 226 -42.04 -22.38 -12.57
C GLU A 226 -42.90 -21.18 -12.12
N ASP A 227 -42.45 -19.98 -12.50
CA ASP A 227 -43.14 -18.69 -12.40
C ASP A 227 -43.24 -18.00 -11.02
N ALA A 228 -42.17 -17.24 -10.71
CA ALA A 228 -42.32 -15.92 -10.09
C ALA A 228 -41.26 -14.94 -10.65
N MET A 229 -41.56 -14.42 -11.83
CA MET A 229 -41.38 -13.02 -12.24
C MET A 229 -40.10 -12.28 -11.78
N LEU A 230 -39.20 -12.09 -12.75
CA LEU A 230 -38.45 -10.85 -13.04
C LEU A 230 -38.59 -9.70 -12.00
N MET A 231 -37.77 -9.73 -10.96
CA MET A 231 -37.45 -8.53 -10.17
C MET A 231 -36.25 -7.82 -10.82
N ASN A 232 -36.57 -6.80 -11.60
CA ASN A 232 -35.63 -5.85 -12.16
C ASN A 232 -35.05 -4.97 -11.01
N PRO A 233 -33.74 -4.98 -10.71
CA PRO A 233 -33.17 -4.32 -9.53
C PRO A 233 -33.01 -2.80 -9.68
N LEU A 234 -33.83 -2.15 -10.51
CA LEU A 234 -33.70 -0.73 -10.89
C LEU A 234 -34.94 0.13 -10.56
N THR A 235 -35.75 -0.29 -9.60
CA THR A 235 -36.78 0.57 -8.97
C THR A 235 -36.46 0.77 -7.50
N ASN A 236 -35.37 1.49 -7.24
CA ASN A 236 -35.25 2.22 -5.99
C ASN A 236 -35.99 3.54 -6.19
N ASP A 237 -37.13 3.68 -5.52
CA ASP A 237 -37.83 4.96 -5.40
C ASP A 237 -36.88 6.01 -4.82
N VAL A 238 -36.75 7.10 -5.58
CA VAL A 238 -36.05 8.31 -5.15
C VAL A 238 -36.86 8.92 -4.00
N PRO A 239 -36.29 9.19 -2.81
CA PRO A 239 -37.01 9.94 -1.81
C PRO A 239 -37.28 11.36 -2.34
N GLU A 240 -38.55 11.74 -2.39
CA GLU A 240 -38.98 13.09 -2.72
C GLU A 240 -38.33 14.08 -1.75
N ALA A 241 -37.53 15.00 -2.29
CA ALA A 241 -37.03 16.14 -1.54
C ALA A 241 -38.22 17.08 -1.25
N VAL A 242 -38.56 17.24 0.03
CA VAL A 242 -39.48 18.27 0.49
C VAL A 242 -38.81 19.63 0.26
N VAL A 243 -39.25 20.34 -0.78
CA VAL A 243 -38.87 21.73 -1.03
C VAL A 243 -39.69 22.59 -0.08
N LEU A 244 -39.06 23.10 0.97
CA LEU A 244 -39.63 24.16 1.80
C LEU A 244 -39.73 25.43 0.96
N SER A 245 -40.95 25.94 0.82
CA SER A 245 -41.23 27.20 0.12
C SER A 245 -40.87 28.39 1.04
N PRO A 246 -40.53 29.58 0.50
CA PRO A 246 -39.98 30.68 1.29
C PRO A 246 -40.97 31.43 2.19
N ASP A 247 -42.24 31.02 2.29
CA ASP A 247 -43.31 31.85 2.87
C ASP A 247 -43.63 31.56 4.36
N GLU A 248 -42.83 30.77 5.07
CA GLU A 248 -43.06 30.48 6.51
C GLU A 248 -42.00 31.07 7.46
N VAL A 249 -41.26 32.11 7.05
CA VAL A 249 -40.25 32.78 7.92
C VAL A 249 -40.75 34.11 8.52
N GLU A 250 -41.97 34.57 8.23
CA GLU A 250 -42.52 35.80 8.82
C GLU A 250 -43.81 35.58 9.62
N ALA A 251 -43.72 34.88 10.76
CA ALA A 251 -44.79 34.91 11.77
C ALA A 251 -44.34 34.49 13.17
N SER A 252 -43.19 34.97 13.67
CA SER A 252 -42.87 34.85 15.10
C SER A 252 -41.74 35.79 15.53
N SER A 253 -41.97 37.09 15.37
CA SER A 253 -41.31 38.11 16.19
C SER A 253 -42.37 39.10 16.65
N GLU A 254 -42.91 38.94 17.86
CA GLU A 254 -43.39 40.07 18.68
C GLU A 254 -43.87 39.61 20.06
N LYS A 255 -43.53 40.44 21.06
CA LYS A 255 -43.73 40.32 22.53
C LYS A 255 -42.63 39.49 23.23
N GLU A 256 -41.84 40.03 24.16
CA GLU A 256 -42.22 40.98 25.20
C GLU A 256 -40.98 41.70 25.75
N THR A 257 -41.03 43.03 25.80
CA THR A 257 -40.11 43.95 26.49
C THR A 257 -40.86 44.62 27.64
N GLY A 258 -40.21 44.74 28.80
CA GLY A 258 -40.67 45.49 29.99
C GLY A 258 -41.24 44.56 31.08
N GLU A 259 -40.84 44.60 32.35
CA GLU A 259 -40.16 45.61 33.17
C GLU A 259 -39.51 44.89 34.37
#